data_AF-A0A0M0BZQ1-F1
#
_entry.id   AF-A0A0M0BZQ1-F1
#
_cell.length_a   1.000
_cell.length_b   1.000
_cell.length_c   1.000
_cell.angle_alpha   90.00
_cell.angle_beta   90.00
_cell.angle_gamma   90.00
#
_symmetry.space_group_name_H-M   'P 1'
#
loop_
_entity.id
_entity.type
_entity.pdbx_description
1 polymer ?
#
loop_
_entity_poly.entity_id
_entity_poly.type
_entity_poly.pdbx_seq_one_letter_code
_entity_poly.pdbx_strand_id
1 'polypeptide(L)' 'MDRYKKRMAGNTIPAVYEIPVVKKNGNKIILEIHTASIQYKGKPVSMAVIRNITERKKTEEILKKSEKIQKYC' A
#
# COMPACT_ATOMS: atom_id res chain seq x y z
N MET A 1 -9.78 11.84 2.87
CA MET A 1 -9.96 12.99 1.94
C MET A 1 -8.73 13.89 1.82
N ASP A 2 -7.92 14.01 2.87
CA ASP A 2 -6.86 15.02 2.94
C ASP A 2 -5.68 14.79 1.97
N ARG A 3 -5.29 13.52 1.73
CA ARG A 3 -4.19 13.16 0.83
C ARG A 3 -4.50 13.46 -0.65
N TYR A 4 -5.73 13.25 -1.10
CA TYR A 4 -6.14 13.53 -2.48
C TYR A 4 -6.03 15.02 -2.81
N LYS A 5 -6.59 15.89 -1.96
CA LYS A 5 -6.51 17.34 -2.12
C LYS A 5 -5.07 17.84 -2.11
N LYS A 6 -4.26 17.34 -1.17
CA LYS A 6 -2.84 17.69 -1.08
C LYS A 6 -2.06 17.27 -2.33
N ARG A 7 -2.42 16.15 -2.97
CA ARG A 7 -1.78 15.64 -4.20
C ARG A 7 -2.14 16.47 -5.44
N MET A 8 -3.40 16.89 -5.55
CA MET A 8 -3.86 17.79 -6.62
C MET A 8 -3.29 19.21 -6.46
N ALA A 9 -2.96 19.62 -5.23
CA ALA A 9 -2.32 20.89 -4.93
C ALA A 9 -0.78 20.89 -5.14
N GLY A 10 -0.20 19.80 -5.67
CA GLY A 10 1.23 19.71 -5.97
C GLY A 10 2.14 19.41 -4.78
N ASN A 11 1.60 19.04 -3.61
CA ASN A 11 2.43 18.71 -2.46
C ASN A 11 3.08 17.31 -2.60
N THR A 12 4.32 17.20 -2.14
CA THR A 12 5.11 15.97 -2.16
C THR A 12 4.64 15.01 -1.06
N ILE A 13 3.64 14.19 -1.37
CA ILE A 13 3.15 13.12 -0.49
C ILE A 13 3.79 11.81 -0.97
N PRO A 14 4.18 10.89 -0.05
CA PRO A 14 4.63 9.56 -0.45
C PRO A 14 3.70 8.95 -1.50
N ALA A 15 4.29 8.58 -2.64
CA ALA A 15 3.57 7.96 -3.74
C ALA A 15 3.15 6.54 -3.39
N VAL A 16 3.94 5.86 -2.56
CA VAL A 16 3.70 4.49 -2.12
C VAL A 16 3.42 4.48 -0.63
N TYR A 17 2.34 3.85 -0.22
CA TYR A 17 2.04 3.62 1.19
C TYR A 17 1.18 2.37 1.39
N GLU A 18 1.32 1.74 2.54
CA GLU A 18 0.52 0.59 2.93
C GLU A 18 -0.61 1.01 3.87
N ILE A 19 -1.78 0.39 3.72
CA ILE A 19 -2.91 0.53 4.64
C ILE A 19 -3.54 -0.82 4.99
N PRO A 20 -3.90 -1.04 6.25
CA PRO A 20 -4.80 -2.13 6.62
C PRO A 20 -6.22 -1.77 6.19
N VAL A 21 -6.90 -2.70 5.52
CA VAL A 21 -8.28 -2.55 5.04
C VAL A 21 -9.11 -3.75 5.46
N VAL A 22 -10.35 -3.51 5.85
CA VAL A 22 -11.34 -4.55 6.15
C VAL A 22 -12.16 -4.80 4.91
N LYS A 23 -12.13 -6.04 4.38
CA LYS A 23 -13.01 -6.48 3.29
C LYS A 23 -14.46 -6.53 3.78
N LYS A 24 -15.41 -6.52 2.84
CA LYS A 24 -16.86 -6.65 3.15
C LYS A 24 -17.18 -7.89 4.00
N ASN A 25 -16.42 -8.97 3.86
CA ASN A 25 -16.56 -10.20 4.64
C ASN A 25 -15.86 -10.18 6.01
N GLY A 26 -15.37 -9.03 6.48
CA GLY A 26 -14.70 -8.88 7.77
C GLY A 26 -13.19 -9.17 7.77
N ASN A 27 -12.64 -9.73 6.68
CA ASN A 27 -11.22 -10.08 6.64
C ASN A 27 -10.32 -8.84 6.52
N LYS A 28 -9.30 -8.75 7.39
CA LYS A 28 -8.27 -7.72 7.31
C LYS A 28 -7.23 -8.11 6.26
N ILE A 29 -6.99 -7.20 5.32
CA ILE A 29 -5.94 -7.30 4.32
C ILE A 29 -5.02 -6.09 4.40
N ILE A 30 -3.80 -6.24 3.89
CA ILE A 30 -2.86 -5.14 3.74
C ILE A 30 -2.81 -4.78 2.25
N LEU A 31 -3.11 -3.52 1.96
CA LEU A 31 -3.03 -2.96 0.61
C LEU A 31 -1.85 -2.01 0.52
N GLU A 32 -1.03 -2.20 -0.50
CA GLU A 32 -0.05 -1.22 -0.94
C GLU A 32 -0.67 -0.36 -2.04
N ILE A 33 -0.62 0.96 -1.88
CA ILE A 33 -1.22 1.91 -2.80
C ILE A 33 -0.11 2.77 -3.38
N HIS A 34 0.01 2.77 -4.71
CA HIS A 34 0.88 3.63 -5.49
C HIS A 34 0.02 4.71 -6.14
N THR A 35 0.32 5.97 -5.89
CA THR A 35 -0.49 7.10 -6.34
C THR A 35 0.36 8.13 -7.07
N ALA A 36 -0.06 8.49 -8.27
CA ALA A 36 0.62 9.44 -9.13
C ALA A 36 -0.39 10.40 -9.77
N SER A 37 -0.02 11.67 -9.92
CA SER A 37 -0.78 12.62 -10.72
C SER A 37 -0.31 12.51 -12.17
N ILE A 38 -1.23 12.22 -13.09
CA ILE A 38 -0.96 12.10 -14.53
C ILE A 38 -1.83 13.08 -15.31
N GLN A 39 -1.42 13.44 -16.52
CA GLN A 39 -2.31 14.11 -17.47
C GLN A 39 -3.03 13.04 -18.31
N TYR A 40 -4.36 13.07 -18.32
CA TYR A 40 -5.18 12.23 -19.16
C TYR A 40 -6.14 13.09 -19.96
N LYS A 41 -6.06 13.02 -21.30
CA LYS A 41 -6.84 13.87 -22.22
C LYS A 41 -6.73 15.37 -21.89
N GLY A 42 -5.53 15.84 -21.57
CA GLY A 42 -5.25 17.24 -21.22
C GLY A 42 -5.76 17.69 -19.85
N LYS A 43 -6.28 16.78 -19.02
CA LYS A 43 -6.77 17.08 -17.67
C LYS A 43 -5.92 16.36 -16.61
N PRO A 44 -5.60 17.02 -15.48
CA PRO A 44 -4.89 16.37 -14.38
C PRO A 44 -5.81 15.35 -13.69
N VAL A 45 -5.33 14.12 -13.54
CA VAL A 45 -6.03 13.01 -12.90
C VAL A 45 -5.10 12.34 -11.89
N SER A 46 -5.65 11.93 -10.74
CA SER A 46 -4.94 11.07 -9.79
C SER A 46 -5.11 9.61 -10.19
N MET A 47 -4.04 8.96 -10.62
CA MET A 47 -3.99 7.52 -10.84
C MET A 47 -3.54 6.82 -9.56
N ALA A 48 -4.24 5.74 -9.20
CA ALA A 48 -3.87 4.89 -8.07
C ALA A 48 -3.81 3.43 -8.52
N VAL A 49 -2.71 2.75 -8.22
CA VAL A 49 -2.54 1.31 -8.38
C VAL A 49 -2.58 0.70 -6.99
N ILE A 50 -3.43 -0.31 -6.79
CA ILE A 50 -3.66 -0.95 -5.50
C ILE A 50 -3.23 -2.41 -5.61
N ARG A 51 -2.32 -2.83 -4.74
CA ARG A 51 -1.82 -4.21 -4.68
C ARG A 51 -2.13 -4.80 -3.31
N ASN A 52 -2.75 -5.97 -3.28
CA ASN A 52 -2.90 -6.72 -2.04
C ASN A 52 -1.57 -7.42 -1.70
N ILE A 53 -0.96 -7.09 -0.56
CA ILE A 53 0.33 -7.63 -0.12
C ILE A 53 0.19 -8.55 1.10
N THR A 54 -1.03 -8.96 1.43
CA THR A 54 -1.31 -9.78 2.63
C THR A 54 -0.55 -11.11 2.61
N GLU A 55 -0.50 -11.79 1.46
CA GLU A 55 0.21 -13.06 1.32
C GLU A 55 1.72 -12.87 1.42
N ARG A 56 2.26 -11.88 0.71
CA ARG A 56 3.69 -11.52 0.77
C ARG A 56 4.14 -11.30 2.21
N LYS A 57 3.39 -10.52 2.99
CA LYS A 57 3.72 -10.25 4.39
C LYS A 57 3.63 -11.47 5.29
N LYS A 58 2.66 -12.37 5.06
CA LYS A 58 2.58 -13.64 5.80
C LYS A 58 3.82 -14.50 5.54
N THR A 59 4.27 -14.59 4.28
CA THR A 59 5.48 -15.34 3.93
C THR A 59 6.74 -14.71 4.54
N GLU A 60 6.87 -13.39 4.49
CA GLU A 60 7.98 -12.67 5.12
C GLU A 60 8.01 -12.85 6.65
N GLU A 61 6.85 -12.87 7.32
CA GLU A 61 6.77 -13.16 8.76
C GLU A 61 7.15 -14.60 9.11
N ILE A 62 6.70 -15.57 8.32
CA ILE A 62 7.07 -16.98 8.50
C ILE A 62 8.58 -17.15 8.35
N LEU A 63 9.17 -16.54 7.31
CA LEU A 63 10.61 -16.58 7.08
C LEU A 63 11.37 -15.96 8.25
N LYS A 64 10.99 -14.75 8.70
CA LYS A 64 11.60 -14.09 9.86
C LYS A 64 11.50 -14.92 11.14
N LYS A 65 10.39 -15.63 11.35
CA LYS A 65 10.23 -16.52 12.52
C LYS A 65 11.17 -17.72 12.42
N SER A 66 11.29 -18.33 11.24
CA SER A 66 12.20 -19.46 11.02
C SER A 66 13.67 -19.07 11.20
N GLU A 67 14.09 -17.90 10.71
CA GLU A 67 15.45 -17.36 10.89
C GLU A 67 15.75 -17.06 12.36
N LYS A 68 14.78 -16.48 13.10
CA LYS A 68 14.94 -16.27 14.54
C LYS A 68 15.08 -17.60 15.28
N ILE A 69 14.25 -18.59 14.99
CA ILE A 69 14.31 -19.90 15.65
C ILE A 69 15.66 -20.58 15.38
N GLN A 70 16.15 -20.56 14.13
CA GLN A 70 17.48 -21.09 13.80
C GLN A 70 18.62 -20.36 14.51
N LYS A 71 18.47 -19.05 14.77
CA LYS A 71 19.53 -18.25 15.40
C LYS A 71 19.65 -18.48 16.92
N TYR A 72 18.65 -19.10 17.55
CA TYR A 72 18.63 -19.37 18.99
C TYR A 72 18.72 -20.88 19.33
N CYS A 73 18.92 -21.75 18.33
CA CYS A 73 19.34 -23.14 18.51
C CYS A 73 20.84 -23.27 18.24
#